data_AF-A0A7W0SAH1-F1
#
_entry.id   AF-A0A7W0SAH1-F1
#
_cell.length_a   1.000
_cell.length_b   1.000
_cell.length_c   1.000
_cell.angle_alpha   90.00
_cell.angle_beta   90.00
_cell.angle_gamma   90.00
#
_symmetry.space_group_name_H-M   'P 1'
#
loop_
_entity.id
_entity.type
_entity.pdbx_description
1 polymer ?
#
loop_
_entity_poly.entity_id
_entity_poly.type
_entity_poly.pdbx_seq_one_letter_code
_entity_poly.pdbx_strand_id
1 'polypeptide(L)'
;MVTALPPPQPPGSFPRGQTTCSYHPGEMTGLRCSRCGKPICPRCGVRTPVGLRCPDCAGVRGLPTYQTSGSALLKAAAVGSLTAAAVGLLWGYGPAWGFFLALMLGFGVAESMSWAANGKRGRDLRLVGLAIVAFGLVLSRAVLAQRFGVSLADINAAEPYLFTPQIVNEFGGGVPVSFVLYVRLLPDLLFAAIPFAIVWVRFR
;
A
#
# COMPACT_ATOMS: atom_id res chain seq x y z
N MET A 1 25.29 -55.88 -32.99
CA MET A 1 24.95 -56.35 -31.63
C MET A 1 23.56 -55.83 -31.31
N VAL A 2 22.54 -56.68 -31.42
CA VAL A 2 21.15 -56.32 -31.14
C VAL A 2 20.94 -56.47 -29.63
N THR A 3 20.86 -55.37 -28.90
CA THR A 3 20.48 -55.38 -27.48
C THR A 3 19.02 -55.80 -27.36
N ALA A 4 18.78 -56.95 -26.71
CA ALA A 4 17.45 -57.44 -26.40
C ALA A 4 16.67 -56.40 -25.58
N LEU A 5 15.41 -56.16 -25.94
CA LEU A 5 14.49 -55.30 -25.19
C LEU A 5 14.23 -55.94 -23.81
N PRO A 6 14.23 -55.18 -22.70
CA PRO A 6 13.87 -55.72 -21.39
C PRO A 6 12.42 -56.25 -21.40
N PRO A 7 12.12 -57.30 -20.60
CA PRO A 7 10.80 -57.90 -20.55
C PRO A 7 9.73 -56.90 -20.07
N PRO A 8 8.48 -57.00 -20.56
CA PRO A 8 7.38 -56.14 -20.13
C PRO A 8 7.16 -56.29 -18.62
N GLN A 9 7.13 -55.15 -17.94
CA GLN A 9 6.88 -55.07 -16.49
C GLN A 9 5.42 -55.48 -16.21
N PRO A 10 5.15 -56.28 -15.15
CA PRO A 10 3.79 -56.68 -14.81
C PRO A 10 2.91 -55.46 -14.49
N PRO A 11 1.62 -55.47 -14.85
CA PRO A 11 0.72 -54.36 -14.60
C PRO A 11 0.65 -54.07 -13.09
N GLY A 12 1.03 -52.85 -12.69
CA GLY A 12 1.13 -52.43 -11.29
C GLY A 12 2.55 -52.38 -10.70
N SER A 13 3.58 -52.78 -11.45
CA SER A 13 4.98 -52.61 -11.03
C SER A 13 5.53 -51.26 -11.46
N PHE A 14 5.82 -50.39 -10.50
CA PHE A 14 6.49 -49.12 -10.74
C PHE A 14 8.00 -49.34 -10.90
N PRO A 15 8.69 -48.61 -11.79
CA PRO A 15 10.13 -48.68 -11.93
C PRO A 15 10.83 -48.50 -10.57
N ARG A 16 11.80 -49.40 -10.28
CA ARG A 16 12.57 -49.36 -9.02
C ARG A 16 13.14 -47.96 -8.79
N GLY A 17 12.72 -47.31 -7.69
CA GLY A 17 13.15 -45.96 -7.32
C GLY A 17 12.06 -44.89 -7.41
N GLN A 18 10.86 -45.21 -7.91
CA GLN A 18 9.71 -44.32 -7.79
C GLN A 18 9.06 -44.43 -6.41
N THR A 19 8.82 -43.29 -5.79
CA THR A 19 8.09 -43.17 -4.54
C THR A 19 6.99 -42.14 -4.70
N THR A 20 5.98 -42.19 -3.85
CA THR A 20 4.92 -41.19 -3.85
C THR A 20 5.44 -39.80 -3.50
N CYS A 21 4.94 -38.77 -4.18
CA CYS A 21 5.23 -37.39 -3.86
C CYS A 21 4.76 -37.05 -2.44
N SER A 22 5.60 -36.37 -1.64
CA SER A 22 5.22 -35.98 -0.26
C SER A 22 4.03 -35.02 -0.18
N TYR A 23 3.71 -34.29 -1.26
CA TYR A 23 2.59 -33.35 -1.32
C TYR A 23 1.39 -33.89 -2.11
N HIS A 24 1.61 -34.91 -2.94
CA HIS A 24 0.57 -35.51 -3.78
C HIS A 24 0.61 -37.03 -3.64
N PRO A 25 -0.18 -37.60 -2.71
CA PRO A 25 -0.18 -39.04 -2.43
C PRO A 25 -0.64 -39.91 -3.61
N GLY A 26 -1.30 -39.33 -4.62
CA GLY A 26 -1.71 -40.01 -5.85
C GLY A 26 -0.68 -39.98 -6.98
N GLU A 27 0.46 -39.30 -6.82
CA GLU A 27 1.48 -39.16 -7.88
C GLU A 27 2.78 -39.89 -7.54
N MET A 28 3.15 -40.84 -8.38
CA MET A 28 4.45 -41.52 -8.35
C MET A 28 5.53 -40.61 -8.96
N THR A 29 6.68 -40.53 -8.31
CA THR A 29 7.79 -39.70 -8.77
C THR A 29 9.15 -40.33 -8.46
N GLY A 30 10.09 -40.20 -9.41
CA GLY A 30 11.51 -40.49 -9.19
C GLY A 30 12.33 -39.24 -8.82
N LEU A 31 11.73 -38.06 -8.83
CA LEU A 31 12.41 -36.79 -8.57
C LEU A 31 12.53 -36.52 -7.07
N ARG A 32 13.67 -35.98 -6.65
CA ARG A 32 13.97 -35.64 -5.25
C ARG A 32 14.53 -34.23 -5.14
N CYS A 33 14.24 -33.57 -4.03
CA CYS A 33 14.82 -32.27 -3.72
C CYS A 33 16.34 -32.38 -3.56
N SER A 34 17.11 -31.57 -4.28
CA SER A 34 18.58 -31.59 -4.21
C SER A 34 19.16 -31.20 -2.84
N ARG A 35 18.34 -30.58 -1.96
CA ARG A 35 18.77 -30.15 -0.62
C ARG A 35 18.38 -31.11 0.50
N CYS A 36 17.15 -31.63 0.48
CA CYS A 36 16.60 -32.43 1.58
C CYS A 36 16.22 -33.87 1.18
N GLY A 37 16.38 -34.25 -0.08
CA GLY A 37 16.10 -35.61 -0.56
C GLY A 37 14.63 -36.03 -0.61
N LYS A 38 13.69 -35.16 -0.19
CA LYS A 38 12.25 -35.43 -0.21
C LYS A 38 11.75 -35.74 -1.63
N PRO A 39 10.91 -36.77 -1.83
CA PRO A 39 10.31 -37.07 -3.13
C PRO A 39 9.29 -36.00 -3.52
N ILE A 40 9.47 -35.44 -4.71
CA ILE A 40 8.67 -34.33 -5.25
C ILE A 40 8.22 -34.67 -6.66
N CYS A 41 6.98 -34.35 -7.04
CA CYS A 41 6.54 -34.51 -8.43
C CYS A 41 6.92 -33.28 -9.28
N PRO A 42 6.83 -33.36 -10.62
CA PRO A 42 7.08 -32.22 -11.51
C PRO A 42 6.21 -30.99 -11.21
N ARG A 43 5.02 -31.19 -10.61
CA ARG A 43 4.12 -30.09 -10.20
C ARG A 43 4.57 -29.37 -8.94
N CYS A 44 5.18 -30.08 -7.98
CA CYS A 44 5.66 -29.49 -6.73
C CYS A 44 7.10 -28.96 -6.83
N GLY A 45 7.89 -29.44 -7.80
CA GLY A 45 9.29 -29.08 -7.94
C GLY A 45 9.48 -27.63 -8.42
N VAL A 46 10.31 -26.88 -7.69
CA VAL A 46 10.72 -25.52 -8.06
C VAL A 46 12.08 -25.60 -8.74
N ARG A 47 12.19 -25.10 -9.97
CA ARG A 47 13.47 -24.99 -10.67
C ARG A 47 14.31 -23.89 -10.02
N THR A 48 15.48 -24.25 -9.52
CA THR A 48 16.48 -23.32 -9.00
C THR A 48 17.79 -23.46 -9.78
N PRO A 49 18.72 -22.50 -9.70
CA PRO A 49 19.99 -22.57 -10.43
C PRO A 49 20.83 -23.82 -10.14
N VAL A 50 20.62 -24.42 -8.96
CA VAL A 50 21.30 -25.64 -8.50
C VAL A 50 20.43 -26.90 -8.63
N GLY A 51 19.40 -26.86 -9.49
CA GLY A 51 18.50 -27.98 -9.77
C GLY A 51 17.12 -27.87 -9.10
N LEU A 52 16.43 -29.01 -9.02
CA LEU A 52 15.05 -29.07 -8.54
C LEU A 52 14.99 -29.09 -7.01
N ARG A 53 14.27 -28.14 -6.41
CA ARG A 53 14.06 -28.06 -4.95
C ARG A 53 12.57 -28.18 -4.60
N CYS A 54 12.27 -28.70 -3.41
CA CYS A 54 10.90 -28.68 -2.89
C CYS A 54 10.50 -27.26 -2.47
N PRO A 55 9.19 -26.95 -2.35
CA PRO A 55 8.70 -25.62 -1.97
C PRO A 55 9.27 -25.11 -0.65
N ASP A 56 9.45 -26.02 0.33
CA ASP A 56 10.04 -25.68 1.64
C ASP A 56 11.52 -25.27 1.53
N CYS A 57 12.31 -25.96 0.69
CA CYS A 57 13.74 -25.69 0.53
C CYS A 57 14.06 -24.60 -0.49
N ALA A 58 13.16 -24.37 -1.45
CA ALA A 58 13.26 -23.29 -2.42
C ALA A 58 12.89 -21.93 -1.83
N GLY A 59 12.26 -21.89 -0.64
CA GLY A 59 11.88 -20.63 0.00
C GLY A 59 10.74 -19.92 -0.74
N VAL A 60 9.88 -20.67 -1.45
CA VAL A 60 8.74 -20.11 -2.20
C VAL A 60 7.54 -19.82 -1.29
N ARG A 61 7.67 -20.02 0.03
CA ARG A 61 6.80 -19.34 0.97
C ARG A 61 7.14 -17.86 0.83
N GLY A 62 6.27 -17.11 0.15
CA GLY A 62 6.41 -15.67 0.00
C GLY A 62 6.85 -15.09 1.34
N LEU A 63 7.87 -14.23 1.33
CA LEU A 63 8.45 -13.63 2.52
C LEU A 63 7.32 -13.32 3.52
N PRO A 64 7.42 -13.75 4.80
CA PRO A 64 6.44 -13.40 5.81
C PRO A 64 6.53 -11.89 6.06
N THR A 65 5.99 -11.12 5.13
CA THR A 65 6.05 -9.67 5.06
C THR A 65 4.92 -9.05 5.90
N TYR A 66 4.18 -9.88 6.63
CA TYR A 66 2.84 -9.53 7.06
C TYR A 66 2.66 -9.81 8.53
N GLN A 67 3.44 -9.13 9.39
CA GLN A 67 2.96 -8.47 10.60
C GLN A 67 4.02 -7.43 11.00
N THR A 68 3.83 -6.18 10.58
CA THR A 68 4.49 -5.08 11.29
C THR A 68 4.08 -5.18 12.75
N SER A 69 5.04 -5.35 13.66
CA SER A 69 4.76 -5.43 15.10
C SER A 69 3.86 -4.27 15.50
N GLY A 70 2.78 -4.52 16.25
CA GLY A 70 1.78 -3.50 16.57
C GLY A 70 2.38 -2.21 17.17
N SER A 71 3.48 -2.34 17.92
CA SER A 71 4.26 -1.21 18.44
C SER A 71 4.91 -0.35 17.34
N ALA A 72 5.43 -0.97 16.27
CA ALA A 72 6.02 -0.24 15.14
C ALA A 72 4.93 0.44 14.30
N LEU A 73 3.78 -0.22 14.14
CA LEU A 73 2.61 0.37 13.47
C LEU A 73 2.09 1.59 14.25
N LEU A 74 1.94 1.46 15.56
CA LEU A 74 1.47 2.55 16.43
C LEU A 74 2.44 3.73 16.42
N LYS A 75 3.75 3.47 16.50
CA LYS A 75 4.77 4.52 16.41
C LYS A 75 4.74 5.23 15.06
N ALA A 76 4.63 4.48 13.97
CA ALA A 76 4.51 5.04 12.63
C ALA A 76 3.23 5.88 12.47
N ALA A 77 2.10 5.38 12.99
CA ALA A 77 0.84 6.11 12.97
C ALA A 77 0.94 7.43 13.75
N ALA A 78 1.52 7.42 14.95
CA ALA A 78 1.69 8.63 15.76
C ALA A 78 2.56 9.68 15.06
N VAL A 79 3.74 9.29 14.58
CA VAL A 79 4.67 10.20 13.89
C VAL A 79 4.08 10.70 12.56
N GLY A 80 3.45 9.82 11.80
CA GLY A 80 2.77 10.17 10.56
C GLY A 80 1.64 11.18 10.78
N SER A 81 0.77 10.94 11.77
CA SER A 81 -0.33 11.85 12.13
C SER A 81 0.16 13.22 12.57
N LEU A 82 1.23 13.29 13.38
CA LEU A 82 1.83 14.56 13.77
C LEU A 82 2.38 15.33 12.55
N THR A 83 3.05 14.62 11.64
CA THR A 83 3.57 15.21 10.40
C THR A 83 2.41 15.73 9.54
N ALA A 84 1.37 14.92 9.34
CA ALA A 84 0.19 15.30 8.57
C ALA A 84 -0.57 16.47 9.19
N ALA A 85 -0.66 16.54 10.52
CA ALA A 85 -1.29 17.66 11.21
C ALA A 85 -0.50 18.96 10.98
N ALA A 86 0.82 18.92 11.12
CA ALA A 86 1.67 20.09 10.91
C ALA A 86 1.58 20.59 9.45
N VAL A 87 1.66 19.69 8.46
CA VAL A 87 1.54 20.06 7.04
C VAL A 87 0.12 20.52 6.71
N GLY A 88 -0.91 19.86 7.25
CA GLY A 88 -2.32 20.21 7.05
C GLY A 88 -2.66 21.60 7.59
N LEU A 89 -2.17 21.94 8.79
CA LEU A 89 -2.28 23.29 9.36
C LEU A 89 -1.59 24.32 8.47
N LEU A 90 -0.34 24.06 8.07
CA LEU A 90 0.41 24.95 7.18
C LEU A 90 -0.34 25.21 5.87
N TRP A 91 -0.96 24.18 5.29
CA TRP A 91 -1.76 24.30 4.09
C TRP A 91 -3.08 25.06 4.31
N GLY A 92 -3.68 24.99 5.48
CA GLY A 92 -4.81 25.86 5.85
C GLY A 92 -4.44 27.36 5.84
N TYR A 93 -3.22 27.72 6.27
CA TYR A 93 -2.78 29.12 6.29
C TYR A 93 -2.22 29.62 4.95
N GLY A 94 -1.57 28.75 4.17
CA GLY A 94 -0.93 29.09 2.90
C GLY A 94 -1.49 28.33 1.68
N PRO A 95 -2.78 28.49 1.33
CA PRO A 95 -3.40 27.74 0.22
C PRO A 95 -2.76 28.00 -1.15
N ALA A 96 -2.12 29.16 -1.35
CA ALA A 96 -1.44 29.51 -2.59
C ALA A 96 -0.30 28.54 -2.96
N TRP A 97 0.26 27.81 -2.00
CA TRP A 97 1.39 26.88 -2.19
C TRP A 97 0.94 25.43 -2.35
N GLY A 98 -0.31 25.20 -2.75
CA GLY A 98 -0.97 23.88 -2.70
C GLY A 98 -0.22 22.73 -3.35
N PHE A 99 0.45 22.96 -4.49
CA PHE A 99 1.28 21.93 -5.14
C PHE A 99 2.45 21.45 -4.26
N PHE A 100 3.20 22.39 -3.69
CA PHE A 100 4.35 22.07 -2.84
C PHE A 100 3.91 21.42 -1.52
N LEU A 101 2.79 21.87 -0.97
CA LEU A 101 2.23 21.31 0.26
C LEU A 101 1.62 19.91 0.05
N ALA A 102 1.07 19.62 -1.13
CA ALA A 102 0.67 18.27 -1.51
C ALA A 102 1.87 17.31 -1.56
N LEU A 103 2.99 17.74 -2.15
CA LEU A 103 4.23 16.97 -2.16
C LEU A 103 4.79 16.78 -0.75
N MET A 104 4.81 17.86 0.05
CA MET A 104 5.29 17.84 1.43
C MET A 104 4.43 16.93 2.31
N LEU A 105 3.11 16.91 2.11
CA LEU A 105 2.19 16.01 2.82
C LEU A 105 2.47 14.55 2.46
N GLY A 106 2.61 14.25 1.17
CA GLY A 106 2.90 12.89 0.70
C GLY A 106 4.26 12.39 1.17
N PHE A 107 5.34 13.09 0.80
CA PHE A 107 6.71 12.69 1.15
C PHE A 107 6.97 12.77 2.65
N GLY A 108 6.50 13.82 3.32
CA GLY A 108 6.68 14.01 4.75
C GLY A 108 6.05 12.88 5.55
N VAL A 109 4.78 12.54 5.27
CA VAL A 109 4.09 11.42 5.94
C VAL A 109 4.76 10.09 5.60
N ALA A 110 5.03 9.82 4.33
CA ALA A 110 5.61 8.55 3.91
C ALA A 110 7.00 8.30 4.53
N GLU A 111 7.86 9.32 4.57
CA GLU A 111 9.22 9.19 5.09
C GLU A 111 9.25 9.14 6.61
N SER A 112 8.44 9.96 7.29
CA SER A 112 8.37 9.95 8.76
C SER A 112 7.81 8.61 9.28
N MET A 113 6.81 8.05 8.58
CA MET A 113 6.30 6.70 8.87
C MET A 113 7.34 5.62 8.59
N SER A 114 8.06 5.69 7.46
CA SER A 114 9.09 4.71 7.10
C SER A 114 10.24 4.70 8.12
N TRP A 115 10.69 5.88 8.55
CA TRP A 115 11.69 6.02 9.60
C TRP A 115 11.19 5.43 10.93
N ALA A 116 9.97 5.77 11.34
CA ALA A 116 9.37 5.26 12.57
C ALA A 116 9.14 3.74 12.57
N ALA A 117 8.83 3.15 11.41
CA ALA A 117 8.60 1.72 11.21
C ALA A 117 9.90 0.92 10.96
N ASN A 118 11.07 1.55 11.05
CA ASN A 118 12.38 0.94 10.77
C ASN A 118 12.47 0.33 9.35
N GLY A 119 11.91 1.01 8.34
CA GLY A 119 11.96 0.61 6.94
C GLY A 119 11.09 -0.59 6.54
N LYS A 120 10.24 -1.10 7.45
CA LYS A 120 9.29 -2.18 7.14
C LYS A 120 8.25 -1.72 6.12
N ARG A 121 7.81 -2.64 5.25
CA ARG A 121 6.77 -2.39 4.23
C ARG A 121 5.68 -3.46 4.34
N GLY A 122 4.41 -3.08 4.18
CA GLY A 122 3.28 -3.99 4.30
C GLY A 122 1.95 -3.29 4.02
N ARG A 123 0.85 -4.06 3.90
CA ARG A 123 -0.48 -3.48 3.63
C ARG A 123 -1.00 -2.66 4.81
N ASP A 124 -0.68 -3.05 6.04
CA ASP A 124 -1.10 -2.32 7.25
C ASP A 124 -0.55 -0.88 7.24
N LEU A 125 0.76 -0.74 6.95
CA LEU A 125 1.42 0.57 6.86
C LEU A 125 0.88 1.43 5.71
N ARG A 126 0.51 0.79 4.59
CA ARG A 126 -0.12 1.44 3.44
C ARG A 126 -1.50 1.99 3.81
N LEU A 127 -2.37 1.19 4.43
CA LEU A 127 -3.71 1.61 4.83
C LEU A 127 -3.66 2.75 5.86
N VAL A 128 -2.79 2.61 6.87
CA VAL A 128 -2.57 3.68 7.87
C VAL A 128 -2.05 4.95 7.21
N GLY A 129 -1.09 4.84 6.28
CA GLY A 129 -0.56 6.01 5.58
C GLY A 129 -1.62 6.73 4.75
N LEU A 130 -2.49 6.00 4.04
CA LEU A 130 -3.60 6.59 3.28
C LEU A 130 -4.59 7.30 4.24
N ALA A 131 -4.91 6.68 5.38
CA ALA A 131 -5.79 7.30 6.38
C ALA A 131 -5.19 8.60 6.96
N ILE A 132 -3.88 8.62 7.21
CA ILE A 132 -3.16 9.80 7.72
C ILE A 132 -3.12 10.93 6.69
N VAL A 133 -2.90 10.63 5.41
CA VAL A 133 -2.97 11.63 4.34
C VAL A 133 -4.38 12.21 4.24
N ALA A 134 -5.41 11.35 4.28
CA ALA A 134 -6.80 11.81 4.29
C ALA A 134 -7.08 12.73 5.48
N PHE A 135 -6.60 12.36 6.67
CA PHE A 135 -6.70 13.20 7.87
C PHE A 135 -6.04 14.58 7.67
N GLY A 136 -4.82 14.64 7.13
CA GLY A 136 -4.13 15.92 6.87
C GLY A 136 -4.88 16.81 5.88
N LEU A 137 -5.45 16.24 4.81
CA LEU A 137 -6.27 16.98 3.85
C LEU A 137 -7.57 17.50 4.48
N VAL A 138 -8.27 16.66 5.24
CA VAL A 138 -9.50 17.07 5.95
C VAL A 138 -9.19 18.17 6.96
N LEU A 139 -8.12 18.05 7.73
CA LEU A 139 -7.69 19.07 8.67
C LEU A 139 -7.39 20.39 7.96
N SER A 140 -6.69 20.35 6.84
CA SER A 140 -6.42 21.55 6.03
C SER A 140 -7.72 22.24 5.59
N ARG A 141 -8.73 21.48 5.14
CA ARG A 141 -10.03 22.05 4.74
C ARG A 141 -10.82 22.59 5.94
N ALA A 142 -10.78 21.90 7.08
CA ALA A 142 -11.44 22.35 8.31
C ALA A 142 -10.86 23.68 8.81
N VAL A 143 -9.53 23.83 8.80
CA VAL A 143 -8.84 25.08 9.18
C VAL A 143 -9.22 26.21 8.23
N LEU A 144 -9.31 25.92 6.92
CA LEU A 144 -9.73 26.90 5.92
C LEU A 144 -11.18 27.35 6.16
N ALA A 145 -12.10 26.40 6.41
CA ALA A 145 -13.50 26.67 6.71
C ALA A 145 -13.64 27.54 7.97
N GLN A 146 -12.91 27.22 9.04
CA GLN A 146 -12.90 27.99 10.27
C GLN A 146 -12.36 29.41 10.06
N ARG A 147 -11.30 29.58 9.26
CA ARG A 147 -10.70 30.89 8.96
C ARG A 147 -11.67 31.81 8.21
N PHE A 148 -12.41 31.27 7.24
CA PHE A 148 -13.37 32.02 6.45
C PHE A 148 -14.78 32.07 7.06
N GLY A 149 -14.96 31.54 8.28
CA GLY A 149 -16.23 31.57 9.00
C GLY A 149 -17.33 30.77 8.31
N VAL A 150 -16.98 29.79 7.49
CA VAL A 150 -17.93 28.93 6.77
C VAL A 150 -18.47 27.88 7.73
N SER A 151 -19.74 27.98 8.09
CA SER A 151 -20.40 27.01 8.97
C SER A 151 -20.92 25.80 8.18
N LEU A 152 -21.10 24.66 8.87
CA LEU A 152 -21.77 23.49 8.30
C LEU A 152 -23.20 23.80 7.81
N ALA A 153 -23.84 24.82 8.37
CA ALA A 153 -25.16 25.28 7.95
C ALA A 153 -25.10 25.95 6.57
N ASP A 154 -24.05 26.73 6.29
CA ASP A 154 -23.86 27.39 4.98
C ASP A 154 -23.57 26.38 3.87
N ILE A 155 -22.86 25.29 4.20
CA ILE A 155 -22.59 24.17 3.28
C ILE A 155 -23.87 23.37 2.98
N ASN A 156 -24.70 23.12 4.01
CA ASN A 156 -25.96 22.39 3.88
C ASN A 156 -27.09 23.22 3.24
N ALA A 157 -27.04 24.55 3.36
CA ALA A 157 -27.97 25.47 2.71
C ALA A 157 -27.78 25.52 1.18
N ALA A 158 -26.75 24.86 0.63
CA ALA A 158 -26.44 24.77 -0.80
C ALA A 158 -26.35 26.14 -1.50
N GLU A 159 -26.00 27.20 -0.76
CA GLU A 159 -25.82 28.53 -1.34
C GLU A 159 -24.57 28.51 -2.23
N PRO A 160 -24.67 28.81 -3.54
CA PRO A 160 -23.52 28.70 -4.44
C PRO A 160 -22.43 29.74 -4.16
N TYR A 161 -22.75 30.82 -3.42
CA TYR A 161 -21.90 31.97 -3.12
C TYR A 161 -21.94 32.34 -1.64
N LEU A 162 -20.76 32.50 -1.02
CA LEU A 162 -20.63 32.89 0.38
C LEU A 162 -20.39 34.40 0.50
N PHE A 163 -21.20 35.08 1.31
CA PHE A 163 -21.13 36.54 1.56
C PHE A 163 -20.74 36.88 3.01
N THR A 164 -20.00 36.00 3.69
CA THR A 164 -19.54 36.21 5.07
C THR A 164 -18.68 37.47 5.17
N PRO A 165 -18.80 38.31 6.23
CA PRO A 165 -18.10 39.60 6.33
C PRO A 165 -16.57 39.53 6.13
N GLN A 166 -15.94 38.43 6.52
CA GLN A 166 -14.51 38.17 6.30
C GLN A 166 -14.18 38.00 4.82
N ILE A 167 -15.02 37.29 4.07
CA ILE A 167 -14.86 37.05 2.63
C ILE A 167 -15.05 38.35 1.85
N VAL A 168 -16.06 39.14 2.20
CA VAL A 168 -16.33 40.43 1.54
C VAL A 168 -15.17 41.41 1.76
N ASN A 169 -14.56 41.41 2.96
CA ASN A 169 -13.40 42.26 3.26
C ASN A 169 -12.11 41.78 2.56
N GLU A 170 -11.92 40.47 2.35
CA GLU A 170 -10.71 39.92 1.73
C GLU A 170 -10.80 39.92 0.18
N PHE A 171 -11.97 39.63 -0.39
CA PHE A 171 -12.18 39.42 -1.83
C PHE A 171 -13.07 40.49 -2.51
N GLY A 172 -13.64 41.43 -1.76
CA GLY A 172 -14.43 42.54 -2.31
C GLY A 172 -15.85 42.17 -2.78
N GLY A 173 -16.31 40.95 -2.51
CA GLY A 173 -17.64 40.46 -2.90
C GLY A 173 -17.87 38.99 -2.53
N GLY A 174 -19.04 38.45 -2.88
CA GLY A 174 -19.35 37.04 -2.66
C GLY A 174 -18.59 36.13 -3.64
N VAL A 175 -17.89 35.13 -3.11
CA VAL A 175 -17.16 34.14 -3.91
C VAL A 175 -17.84 32.78 -3.84
N PRO A 176 -17.76 31.97 -4.91
CA PRO A 176 -18.43 30.69 -4.94
C PRO A 176 -17.80 29.72 -3.92
N VAL A 177 -18.64 28.88 -3.28
CA VAL A 177 -18.19 27.91 -2.25
C VAL A 177 -17.05 27.03 -2.77
N SER A 178 -17.12 26.61 -4.03
CA SER A 178 -16.11 25.79 -4.70
C SER A 178 -14.76 26.49 -4.88
N PHE A 179 -14.75 27.83 -4.93
CA PHE A 179 -13.52 28.63 -5.01
C PHE A 179 -12.86 28.77 -3.63
N VAL A 180 -13.65 28.96 -2.58
CA VAL A 180 -13.13 29.05 -1.20
C VAL A 180 -12.67 27.69 -0.68
N LEU A 181 -13.42 26.63 -0.96
CA LEU A 181 -13.09 25.27 -0.53
C LEU A 181 -12.14 24.53 -1.49
N TYR A 182 -11.71 25.17 -2.59
CA TYR A 182 -10.84 24.55 -3.60
C TYR A 182 -11.36 23.18 -4.05
N VAL A 183 -12.62 23.14 -4.49
CA VAL A 183 -13.27 21.94 -5.05
C VAL A 183 -13.38 22.08 -6.57
N ARG A 184 -12.33 22.59 -7.23
CA ARG A 184 -12.29 22.59 -8.70
C ARG A 184 -11.81 21.24 -9.20
N LEU A 185 -12.49 20.73 -10.23
CA LEU A 185 -12.23 19.40 -10.81
C LEU A 185 -10.78 19.23 -11.28
N LEU A 186 -10.13 20.31 -11.72
CA LEU A 186 -8.68 20.48 -11.90
C LEU A 186 -8.36 21.94 -11.56
N PRO A 187 -7.37 22.26 -10.68
CA PRO A 187 -6.20 21.47 -10.25
C PRO A 187 -6.31 20.75 -8.89
N ASP A 188 -7.39 20.91 -8.13
CA ASP A 188 -7.42 20.53 -6.70
C ASP A 188 -7.51 19.01 -6.47
N LEU A 189 -8.25 18.28 -7.31
CA LEU A 189 -8.29 16.82 -7.28
C LEU A 189 -6.91 16.21 -7.56
N LEU A 190 -6.13 16.82 -8.45
CA LEU A 190 -4.77 16.39 -8.76
C LEU A 190 -3.87 16.54 -7.52
N PHE A 191 -3.92 17.71 -6.88
CA PHE A 191 -3.15 17.98 -5.65
C PHE A 191 -3.58 17.09 -4.48
N ALA A 192 -4.87 16.75 -4.38
CA ALA A 192 -5.36 15.79 -3.41
C ALA A 192 -4.87 14.37 -3.71
N ALA A 193 -4.79 13.95 -4.98
CA ALA A 193 -4.41 12.60 -5.38
C ALA A 193 -2.90 12.31 -5.25
N ILE A 194 -2.04 13.30 -5.50
CA ILE A 194 -0.57 13.18 -5.42
C ILE A 194 -0.08 12.56 -4.10
N PRO A 195 -0.46 13.05 -2.90
CA PRO A 195 0.04 12.49 -1.65
C PRO A 195 -0.40 11.04 -1.43
N PHE A 196 -1.61 10.66 -1.87
CA PHE A 196 -2.04 9.26 -1.82
C PHE A 196 -1.20 8.37 -2.73
N ALA A 197 -0.89 8.84 -3.96
CA ALA A 197 -0.05 8.10 -4.89
C ALA A 197 1.36 7.88 -4.33
N ILE A 198 1.95 8.90 -3.70
CA ILE A 198 3.28 8.82 -3.06
C ILE A 198 3.29 7.74 -1.97
N VAL A 199 2.32 7.80 -1.04
CA VAL A 199 2.21 6.81 0.06
C VAL A 199 1.95 5.41 -0.48
N TRP A 200 1.07 5.29 -1.49
CA TRP A 200 0.76 4.01 -2.13
C TRP A 200 2.00 3.37 -2.73
N VAL A 201 2.78 4.12 -3.51
CA VAL A 201 4.02 3.62 -4.15
C VAL A 201 5.08 3.29 -3.11
N ARG A 202 5.22 4.10 -2.06
CA ARG A 202 6.24 3.90 -1.01
C ARG A 202 6.05 2.57 -0.25
N PHE A 203 4.81 2.24 0.08
CA PHE A 203 4.46 1.04 0.85
C PHE A 203 3.86 -0.07 -0.02
N ARG A 204 4.02 0.01 -1.35
CA ARG A 204 3.64 -1.05 -2.27
C ARG A 204 4.49 -2.31 -2.04
#